data_AF-A0AAE0ZXP8-F1
#
_entry.id   AF-A0AAE0ZXP8-F1
#
_cell.length_a   1.000
_cell.length_b   1.000
_cell.length_c   1.000
_cell.angle_alpha   90.00
_cell.angle_beta   90.00
_cell.angle_gamma   90.00
#
_symmetry.space_group_name_H-M   'P 1'
#
loop_
_entity.id
_entity.type
_entity.pdbx_description
1 polymer ?
#
loop_
_entity_poly.entity_id
_entity_poly.type
_entity_poly.pdbx_seq_one_letter_code
_entity_poly.pdbx_strand_id
1 'polypeptide(L)'
;MMIVSFVIYGVSIKFPDGILLLHGVQEDLKYYHLPVTPTMVIFISVCVFQALWIVYSLLLIVTNGIKGTESLPYSVFMLCAFASQLNVIWLVELDNHAPVIAFAVQISVFASLLGALVIGYRNFEEAYPKMIQPRYVRRYWLIRLLVHNGLAFQTTWAFELALINMGLALTASSFMTQSDAALLSVSLLAVVMTLYTVAENIALNRWTLYTLSPYILHLMVCVAILVNRLSVSTAFLLSHATGLVLLKVVMIAYKYFKAQGVLSQSKNVKSDLETYAFPQQFAHGRL
;
A
#
# COMPACT_ATOMS: atom_id res chain seq x y z
N MET A 1 -5.60 20.49 -1.02
CA MET A 1 -6.21 19.64 -2.06
C MET A 1 -6.40 18.20 -1.65
N MET A 2 -5.41 17.44 -1.17
CA MET A 2 -5.62 16.05 -0.68
C MET A 2 -6.71 15.91 0.40
N ILE A 3 -6.79 16.87 1.34
CA ILE A 3 -7.85 16.91 2.37
C ILE A 3 -9.21 17.21 1.74
N VAL A 4 -9.26 18.06 0.72
CA VAL A 4 -10.51 18.38 -0.01
C VAL A 4 -10.98 17.16 -0.79
N SER A 5 -10.07 16.45 -1.46
CA SER A 5 -10.38 15.14 -2.07
C SER A 5 -10.83 14.14 -1.01
N PHE A 6 -10.17 14.05 0.15
CA PHE A 6 -10.60 13.17 1.25
C PHE A 6 -11.99 13.52 1.79
N VAL A 7 -12.34 14.80 1.89
CA VAL A 7 -13.68 15.26 2.25
C VAL A 7 -14.69 14.92 1.15
N ILE A 8 -14.34 15.09 -0.12
CA ILE A 8 -15.20 14.68 -1.26
C ILE A 8 -15.41 13.14 -1.27
N TYR A 9 -14.38 12.35 -0.98
CA TYR A 9 -14.46 10.89 -0.89
C TYR A 9 -15.17 10.40 0.40
N GLY A 10 -15.01 11.10 1.52
CA GLY A 10 -15.53 10.71 2.84
C GLY A 10 -16.93 11.23 3.19
N VAL A 11 -17.34 12.39 2.66
CA VAL A 11 -18.69 12.98 2.87
C VAL A 11 -19.74 12.35 1.95
N SER A 12 -19.33 11.57 0.97
CA SER A 12 -20.25 10.88 0.05
C SER A 12 -20.98 9.68 0.73
N ILE A 13 -20.65 9.36 1.99
CA ILE A 13 -21.32 8.33 2.79
C ILE A 13 -22.75 8.79 3.17
N LYS A 14 -23.72 8.48 2.28
CA LYS A 14 -25.19 8.51 2.43
C LYS A 14 -25.79 9.62 3.32
N PHE A 15 -26.33 10.65 2.68
CA PHE A 15 -27.51 11.38 3.17
C PHE A 15 -28.74 11.02 2.33
N PRO A 16 -29.96 11.03 2.89
CA PRO A 16 -31.20 10.70 2.18
C PRO A 16 -31.47 11.60 0.96
N ASP A 17 -30.95 12.83 0.98
CA ASP A 17 -31.19 13.83 -0.06
C ASP A 17 -29.86 14.39 -0.58
N GLY A 18 -29.37 13.83 -1.68
CA GLY A 18 -28.51 14.52 -2.65
C GLY A 18 -27.08 14.87 -2.24
N ILE A 19 -26.14 13.97 -2.50
CA ILE A 19 -24.83 14.33 -3.07
C ILE A 19 -24.61 13.49 -4.34
N LEU A 20 -24.51 14.20 -5.45
CA LEU A 20 -24.62 13.79 -6.86
C LEU A 20 -23.60 12.72 -7.31
N LEU A 21 -22.52 12.47 -6.56
CA LEU A 21 -21.36 11.70 -7.07
C LEU A 21 -21.33 10.21 -6.69
N LEU A 22 -22.04 9.76 -5.65
CA LEU A 22 -22.09 8.31 -5.33
C LEU A 22 -23.37 7.61 -5.78
N HIS A 23 -24.49 8.33 -5.95
CA HIS A 23 -25.69 7.72 -6.54
C HIS A 23 -25.42 7.37 -8.01
N GLY A 24 -24.73 8.26 -8.75
CA GLY A 24 -24.23 7.99 -10.11
C GLY A 24 -23.27 6.80 -10.14
N VAL A 25 -22.20 6.79 -9.33
CA VAL A 25 -21.24 5.66 -9.34
C VAL A 25 -21.92 4.31 -9.06
N GLN A 26 -22.85 4.21 -8.10
CA GLN A 26 -23.54 2.95 -7.82
C GLN A 26 -24.61 2.58 -8.86
N GLU A 27 -25.28 3.54 -9.50
CA GLU A 27 -26.26 3.29 -10.56
C GLU A 27 -25.61 3.08 -11.94
N ASP A 28 -24.53 3.75 -12.27
CA ASP A 28 -23.73 3.50 -13.47
C ASP A 28 -23.00 2.16 -13.37
N LEU A 29 -22.56 1.77 -12.16
CA LEU A 29 -22.08 0.40 -11.91
C LEU A 29 -23.19 -0.65 -12.04
N LYS A 30 -24.49 -0.29 -12.01
CA LYS A 30 -25.57 -1.23 -12.38
C LYS A 30 -25.61 -1.51 -13.88
N TYR A 31 -25.32 -0.51 -14.72
CA TYR A 31 -25.20 -0.68 -16.16
C TYR A 31 -23.91 -1.42 -16.56
N TYR A 32 -22.87 -1.33 -15.71
CA TYR A 32 -21.56 -1.92 -15.92
C TYR A 32 -21.16 -2.89 -14.79
N HIS A 33 -22.04 -3.82 -14.42
CA HIS A 33 -21.74 -4.83 -13.41
C HIS A 33 -20.66 -5.81 -13.88
N LEU A 34 -19.39 -5.52 -13.56
CA LEU A 34 -18.36 -6.54 -13.50
C LEU A 34 -18.50 -7.29 -12.17
N PRO A 35 -18.36 -8.63 -12.13
CA PRO A 35 -18.33 -9.40 -10.87
C PRO A 35 -17.21 -8.97 -9.89
N VAL A 36 -16.32 -8.08 -10.34
CA VAL A 36 -15.14 -7.55 -9.64
C VAL A 36 -15.41 -6.18 -9.00
N THR A 37 -16.63 -5.63 -9.11
CA THR A 37 -16.96 -4.32 -8.56
C THR A 37 -16.70 -4.28 -7.05
N PRO A 38 -16.01 -3.24 -6.55
CA PRO A 38 -15.58 -3.17 -5.16
C PRO A 38 -16.73 -3.08 -4.18
N THR A 39 -16.58 -3.80 -3.06
CA THR A 39 -17.54 -3.75 -1.95
C THR A 39 -17.35 -2.49 -1.12
N MET A 40 -18.41 -2.05 -0.44
CA MET A 40 -18.37 -0.92 0.50
C MET A 40 -17.27 -1.08 1.56
N VAL A 41 -16.96 -2.31 1.96
CA VAL A 41 -15.90 -2.61 2.94
C VAL A 41 -14.51 -2.25 2.40
N ILE A 42 -14.22 -2.56 1.14
CA ILE A 42 -12.93 -2.22 0.51
C ILE A 42 -12.80 -0.70 0.46
N PHE A 43 -13.84 0.01 0.02
CA PHE A 43 -13.83 1.45 -0.08
C PHE A 43 -13.59 2.14 1.28
N ILE A 44 -14.33 1.74 2.32
CA ILE A 44 -14.12 2.25 3.68
C ILE A 44 -12.68 2.00 4.14
N SER A 45 -12.15 0.82 3.85
CA SER A 45 -10.77 0.47 4.23
C SER A 45 -9.74 1.37 3.53
N VAL A 46 -9.91 1.63 2.23
CA VAL A 46 -9.08 2.60 1.48
C VAL A 46 -9.13 3.98 2.14
N CYS A 47 -10.32 4.46 2.49
CA CYS A 47 -10.49 5.75 3.14
C CYS A 47 -9.81 5.80 4.52
N VAL A 48 -9.92 4.75 5.34
CA VAL A 48 -9.27 4.69 6.66
C VAL A 48 -7.76 4.72 6.51
N PHE A 49 -7.18 3.87 5.65
CA PHE A 49 -5.74 3.89 5.41
C PHE A 49 -5.27 5.24 4.87
N GLN A 50 -6.03 5.84 3.95
CA GLN A 50 -5.78 7.19 3.44
C GLN A 50 -5.73 8.23 4.55
N ALA A 51 -6.72 8.24 5.43
CA ALA A 51 -6.79 9.17 6.55
C ALA A 51 -5.58 8.99 7.49
N LEU A 52 -5.28 7.75 7.87
CA LEU A 52 -4.23 7.43 8.82
C LEU A 52 -2.86 7.92 8.35
N TRP A 53 -2.48 7.66 7.10
CA TRP A 53 -1.18 8.07 6.63
C TRP A 53 -1.09 9.59 6.43
N ILE A 54 -2.16 10.25 5.98
CA ILE A 54 -2.20 11.71 5.82
C ILE A 54 -2.08 12.39 7.18
N VAL A 55 -2.90 11.99 8.16
CA VAL A 55 -2.89 12.57 9.51
C VAL A 55 -1.52 12.40 10.14
N TYR A 56 -0.94 11.21 10.07
CA TYR A 56 0.38 10.97 10.64
C TYR A 56 1.49 11.78 9.93
N SER A 57 1.40 11.92 8.61
CA SER A 57 2.35 12.73 7.83
C SER A 57 2.27 14.22 8.19
N LEU A 58 1.06 14.75 8.42
CA LEU A 58 0.87 16.13 8.89
C LEU A 58 1.40 16.31 10.31
N LEU A 59 1.15 15.37 11.21
CA LEU A 59 1.71 15.39 12.57
C LEU A 59 3.25 15.39 12.53
N LEU A 60 3.85 14.63 11.62
CA LEU A 60 5.31 14.58 11.45
C LEU A 60 5.88 15.95 11.04
N ILE A 61 5.21 16.64 10.11
CA ILE A 61 5.58 17.98 9.63
C ILE A 61 5.43 19.01 10.75
N VAL A 62 4.28 19.05 11.44
CA VAL A 62 4.01 20.03 12.49
C VAL A 62 4.96 19.87 13.68
N THR A 63 5.25 18.63 14.08
CA THR A 63 6.07 18.36 15.28
C THR A 63 7.57 18.53 15.07
N ASN A 64 8.07 18.44 13.82
CA ASN A 64 9.51 18.44 13.54
C ASN A 64 9.97 19.47 12.52
N GLY A 65 9.04 20.26 11.95
CA GLY A 65 9.32 21.23 10.91
C GLY A 65 10.07 20.60 9.73
N ILE A 66 11.08 21.30 9.22
CA ILE A 66 11.86 20.88 8.04
C ILE A 66 12.57 19.54 8.28
N LYS A 67 12.97 19.20 9.52
CA LYS A 67 13.62 17.91 9.82
C LYS A 67 12.68 16.71 9.64
N GLY A 68 11.36 16.90 9.73
CA GLY A 68 10.37 15.86 9.43
C GLY A 68 10.36 15.47 7.94
N THR A 69 10.82 16.37 7.07
CA THR A 69 10.86 16.13 5.61
C THR A 69 12.07 15.34 5.14
N GLU A 70 13.08 15.12 6.00
CA GLU A 70 14.22 14.24 5.70
C GLU A 70 13.76 12.79 5.47
N SER A 71 12.73 12.33 6.17
CA SER A 71 12.13 10.99 5.95
C SER A 71 11.04 10.92 4.90
N LEU A 72 10.38 12.05 4.63
CA LEU A 72 9.23 12.10 3.73
C LEU A 72 9.28 13.40 2.93
N PRO A 73 9.93 13.39 1.75
CA PRO A 73 10.21 14.62 1.02
C PRO A 73 8.92 15.21 0.41
N TYR A 74 8.94 16.51 0.14
CA TYR A 74 7.82 17.23 -0.50
C TYR A 74 7.36 16.61 -1.81
N SER A 75 8.26 15.97 -2.57
CA SER A 75 7.94 15.26 -3.80
C SER A 75 6.92 14.14 -3.62
N VAL A 76 6.92 13.44 -2.47
CA VAL A 76 5.90 12.43 -2.16
C VAL A 76 4.53 13.07 -2.08
N PHE A 77 4.40 14.19 -1.37
CA PHE A 77 3.14 14.92 -1.23
C PHE A 77 2.65 15.51 -2.55
N MET A 78 3.56 16.03 -3.38
CA MET A 78 3.24 16.57 -4.70
C MET A 78 2.66 15.47 -5.61
N LEU A 79 3.29 14.30 -5.65
CA LEU A 79 2.78 13.16 -6.42
C LEU A 79 1.43 12.65 -5.89
N CYS A 80 1.23 12.61 -4.57
CA CYS A 80 -0.05 12.22 -3.99
C CYS A 80 -1.16 13.26 -4.26
N ALA A 81 -0.82 14.54 -4.26
CA ALA A 81 -1.76 15.61 -4.62
C ALA A 81 -2.15 15.52 -6.10
N PHE A 82 -1.19 15.29 -6.99
CA PHE A 82 -1.44 15.07 -8.42
C PHE A 82 -2.31 13.82 -8.64
N ALA A 83 -2.00 12.70 -7.99
CA ALA A 83 -2.82 11.50 -8.02
C ALA A 83 -4.26 11.75 -7.54
N SER A 84 -4.44 12.62 -6.52
CA SER A 84 -5.77 12.99 -6.03
C SER A 84 -6.58 13.80 -7.04
N GLN A 85 -5.93 14.64 -7.84
CA GLN A 85 -6.58 15.38 -8.93
C GLN A 85 -6.99 14.46 -10.08
N LEU A 86 -6.09 13.55 -10.48
CA LEU A 86 -6.39 12.53 -11.48
C LEU A 86 -7.55 11.62 -11.05
N ASN A 87 -7.64 11.28 -9.77
CA ASN A 87 -8.77 10.54 -9.21
C ASN A 87 -10.12 11.26 -9.37
N VAL A 88 -10.14 12.60 -9.25
CA VAL A 88 -11.36 13.39 -9.53
C VAL A 88 -11.69 13.36 -11.02
N ILE A 89 -10.68 13.48 -11.88
CA ILE A 89 -10.85 13.37 -13.35
C ILE A 89 -11.42 11.99 -13.69
N TRP A 90 -10.90 10.92 -13.10
CA TRP A 90 -11.39 9.55 -13.31
C TRP A 90 -12.90 9.43 -13.01
N LEU A 91 -13.38 10.03 -11.92
CA LEU A 91 -14.82 10.02 -11.60
C LEU A 91 -15.66 10.74 -12.66
N VAL A 92 -15.19 11.88 -13.16
CA VAL A 92 -15.87 12.63 -14.22
C VAL A 92 -15.89 11.84 -15.53
N GLU A 93 -14.80 11.17 -15.89
CA GLU A 93 -14.74 10.34 -17.11
C GLU A 93 -15.62 9.09 -17.01
N LEU A 94 -15.81 8.55 -15.80
CA LEU A 94 -16.73 7.44 -15.56
C LEU A 94 -18.19 7.88 -15.78
N ASP A 95 -18.56 9.06 -15.27
CA ASP A 95 -19.88 9.70 -15.46
C ASP A 95 -20.14 10.04 -16.94
N ASN A 96 -19.10 10.45 -17.68
CA ASN A 96 -19.16 10.69 -19.13
C ASN A 96 -19.19 9.40 -19.98
N HIS A 97 -19.24 8.21 -19.36
CA HIS A 97 -19.19 6.90 -20.03
C HIS A 97 -17.98 6.75 -20.99
N ALA A 98 -16.81 7.25 -20.60
CA ALA A 98 -15.57 7.18 -21.37
C ALA A 98 -14.55 6.19 -20.76
N PRO A 99 -14.80 4.86 -20.79
CA PRO A 99 -14.04 3.88 -20.02
C PRO A 99 -12.57 3.75 -20.46
N VAL A 100 -12.25 4.07 -21.72
CA VAL A 100 -10.86 4.07 -22.23
C VAL A 100 -10.05 5.21 -21.59
N ILE A 101 -10.65 6.40 -21.47
CA ILE A 101 -10.02 7.56 -20.85
C ILE A 101 -9.92 7.31 -19.34
N ALA A 102 -11.00 6.82 -18.72
CA ALA A 102 -11.01 6.43 -17.32
C ALA A 102 -9.89 5.43 -16.99
N PHE A 103 -9.64 4.43 -17.85
CA PHE A 103 -8.52 3.51 -17.71
C PHE A 103 -7.15 4.20 -17.77
N ALA A 104 -6.92 5.05 -18.77
CA ALA A 104 -5.65 5.77 -18.93
C ALA A 104 -5.35 6.71 -17.74
N VAL A 105 -6.37 7.40 -17.25
CA VAL A 105 -6.27 8.25 -16.05
C VAL A 105 -5.94 7.40 -14.82
N GLN A 106 -6.59 6.24 -14.65
CA GLN A 106 -6.37 5.38 -13.50
C GLN A 106 -4.97 4.74 -13.48
N ILE A 107 -4.41 4.39 -14.64
CA ILE A 107 -3.01 4.00 -14.76
C ILE A 107 -2.07 5.15 -14.36
N SER A 108 -2.42 6.38 -14.70
CA SER A 108 -1.64 7.57 -14.32
C SER A 108 -1.68 7.83 -12.81
N VAL A 109 -2.83 7.59 -12.16
CA VAL A 109 -2.97 7.60 -10.68
C VAL A 109 -2.04 6.56 -10.07
N PHE A 110 -2.10 5.31 -10.55
CA PHE A 110 -1.25 4.22 -10.08
C PHE A 110 0.24 4.56 -10.21
N ALA A 111 0.67 5.04 -11.37
CA ALA A 111 2.06 5.41 -11.62
C ALA A 111 2.54 6.53 -10.68
N SER A 112 1.69 7.52 -10.42
CA SER A 112 1.99 8.63 -9.52
C SER A 112 2.16 8.16 -8.07
N LEU A 113 1.26 7.31 -7.58
CA LEU A 113 1.34 6.75 -6.23
C LEU A 113 2.50 5.77 -6.08
N LEU A 114 2.81 4.98 -7.11
CA LEU A 114 3.98 4.11 -7.13
C LEU A 114 5.28 4.93 -7.08
N GLY A 115 5.37 6.01 -7.84
CA GLY A 115 6.49 6.96 -7.79
C GLY A 115 6.65 7.58 -6.40
N ALA A 116 5.54 8.00 -5.78
CA ALA A 116 5.55 8.53 -4.41
C ALA A 116 6.07 7.48 -3.41
N LEU A 117 5.65 6.22 -3.55
CA LEU A 117 6.09 5.12 -2.71
C LEU A 117 7.59 4.81 -2.88
N VAL A 118 8.08 4.78 -4.12
CA VAL A 118 9.52 4.55 -4.43
C VAL A 118 10.39 5.67 -3.84
N ILE A 119 9.99 6.92 -4.03
CA ILE A 119 10.70 8.08 -3.47
C ILE A 119 10.67 8.02 -1.95
N GLY A 120 9.52 7.73 -1.35
CA GLY A 120 9.35 7.57 0.09
C GLY A 120 10.30 6.52 0.67
N TYR A 121 10.34 5.33 0.08
CA TYR A 121 11.25 4.27 0.51
C TYR A 121 12.73 4.65 0.41
N ARG A 122 13.14 5.30 -0.68
CA ARG A 122 14.55 5.69 -0.87
C ARG A 122 15.00 6.71 0.17
N ASN A 123 14.22 7.78 0.36
CA ASN A 123 14.54 8.84 1.32
C ASN A 123 14.51 8.30 2.76
N PHE A 124 13.56 7.43 3.06
CA PHE A 124 13.49 6.80 4.37
C PHE A 124 14.71 5.92 4.68
N GLU A 125 15.22 5.16 3.71
CA GLU A 125 16.45 4.37 3.87
C GLU A 125 17.70 5.23 4.02
N GLU A 126 17.79 6.37 3.34
CA GLU A 126 18.89 7.33 3.51
C GLU A 126 18.85 7.99 4.89
N ALA A 127 17.65 8.26 5.42
CA ALA A 127 17.46 8.80 6.76
C ALA A 127 17.66 7.76 7.89
N TYR A 128 17.66 6.46 7.57
CA TYR A 128 17.68 5.36 8.53
C TYR A 128 18.77 5.47 9.61
N PRO A 129 20.06 5.72 9.29
CA PRO A 129 21.12 5.77 10.31
C PRO A 129 20.87 6.81 11.41
N LYS A 130 20.21 7.93 11.05
CA LYS A 130 19.86 9.00 11.99
C LYS A 130 18.66 8.63 12.88
N MET A 131 17.79 7.74 12.42
CA MET A 131 16.52 7.39 13.06
C MET A 131 16.58 6.20 14.03
N ILE A 132 17.67 5.43 14.02
CA ILE A 132 17.87 4.27 14.92
C ILE A 132 18.21 4.69 16.36
N GLN A 133 18.48 5.97 16.60
CA GLN A 133 18.71 6.47 17.96
C GLN A 133 17.48 6.18 18.84
N PRO A 134 17.66 5.79 20.12
CA PRO A 134 16.56 5.35 21.01
C PRO A 134 15.36 6.31 21.05
N ARG A 135 15.62 7.62 20.88
CA ARG A 135 14.63 8.69 20.85
C ARG A 135 13.70 8.64 19.63
N TYR A 136 14.13 8.05 18.50
CA TYR A 136 13.43 8.11 17.21
C TYR A 136 12.94 6.75 16.68
N VAL A 137 13.26 5.64 17.35
CA VAL A 137 12.83 4.28 16.95
C VAL A 137 11.31 4.16 16.80
N ARG A 138 10.53 4.79 17.69
CA ARG A 138 9.05 4.79 17.58
C ARG A 138 8.59 5.44 16.27
N ARG A 139 9.24 6.53 15.85
CA ARG A 139 8.89 7.25 14.62
C ARG A 139 9.20 6.44 13.38
N TYR A 140 10.34 5.75 13.39
CA TYR A 140 10.74 4.81 12.34
C TYR A 140 9.64 3.76 12.09
N TRP A 141 9.13 3.12 13.14
CA TRP A 141 8.09 2.12 13.00
C TRP A 141 6.75 2.70 12.53
N LEU A 142 6.36 3.87 13.05
CA LEU A 142 5.13 4.52 12.62
C LEU A 142 5.16 4.95 11.15
N ILE A 143 6.30 5.41 10.62
CA ILE A 143 6.42 5.73 9.18
C ILE A 143 6.23 4.47 8.34
N ARG A 144 6.87 3.34 8.70
CA ARG A 144 6.69 2.09 7.97
C ARG A 144 5.25 1.57 8.06
N LEU A 145 4.67 1.52 9.26
CA LEU A 145 3.37 0.92 9.51
C LEU A 145 2.20 1.77 9.04
N LEU A 146 2.30 3.10 9.11
CA LEU A 146 1.21 4.00 8.70
C LEU A 146 1.46 4.56 7.31
N VAL A 147 2.62 5.16 7.05
CA VAL A 147 2.87 5.88 5.79
C VAL A 147 3.12 4.93 4.63
N HIS A 148 4.13 4.06 4.73
CA HIS A 148 4.45 3.16 3.62
C HIS A 148 3.35 2.14 3.36
N ASN A 149 2.77 1.55 4.40
CA ASN A 149 1.64 0.66 4.22
C ASN A 149 0.39 1.41 3.73
N GLY A 150 0.09 2.62 4.22
CA GLY A 150 -1.03 3.41 3.73
C GLY A 150 -0.91 3.78 2.25
N LEU A 151 0.26 4.28 1.84
CA LEU A 151 0.56 4.57 0.43
C LEU A 151 0.53 3.30 -0.43
N ALA A 152 1.13 2.20 0.03
CA ALA A 152 1.12 0.95 -0.71
C ALA A 152 -0.31 0.38 -0.87
N PHE A 153 -1.17 0.52 0.15
CA PHE A 153 -2.58 0.14 0.07
C PHE A 153 -3.29 0.93 -1.03
N GLN A 154 -3.09 2.26 -1.07
CA GLN A 154 -3.66 3.11 -2.11
C GLN A 154 -3.11 2.82 -3.51
N THR A 155 -1.82 2.55 -3.62
CA THR A 155 -1.20 2.18 -4.90
C THR A 155 -1.81 0.89 -5.44
N THR A 156 -1.96 -0.14 -4.60
CA THR A 156 -2.60 -1.40 -4.99
C THR A 156 -4.07 -1.19 -5.37
N TRP A 157 -4.80 -0.37 -4.61
CA TRP A 157 -6.17 -0.02 -4.95
C TRP A 157 -6.29 0.69 -6.30
N ALA A 158 -5.41 1.65 -6.58
CA ALA A 158 -5.40 2.35 -7.84
C ALA A 158 -5.11 1.40 -9.02
N PHE A 159 -4.23 0.42 -8.82
CA PHE A 159 -3.96 -0.63 -9.82
C PHE A 159 -5.19 -1.52 -10.07
N GLU A 160 -5.89 -1.95 -9.02
CA GLU A 160 -7.11 -2.75 -9.16
C GLU A 160 -8.21 -1.97 -9.88
N LEU A 161 -8.42 -0.70 -9.53
CA LEU A 161 -9.33 0.17 -10.28
C LEU A 161 -8.92 0.27 -11.75
N ALA A 162 -7.62 0.36 -12.07
CA ALA A 162 -7.16 0.39 -13.45
C ALA A 162 -7.55 -0.90 -14.19
N LEU A 163 -7.42 -2.07 -13.57
CA LEU A 163 -7.85 -3.34 -14.17
C LEU A 163 -9.37 -3.41 -14.37
N ILE A 164 -10.16 -2.87 -13.43
CA ILE A 164 -11.61 -2.77 -13.60
C ILE A 164 -11.96 -1.89 -14.80
N ASN A 165 -11.36 -0.69 -14.90
CA ASN A 165 -11.60 0.21 -16.03
C ASN A 165 -11.10 -0.38 -17.37
N MET A 166 -10.03 -1.17 -17.36
CA MET A 166 -9.60 -1.95 -18.52
C MET A 166 -10.69 -2.93 -18.95
N GLY A 167 -11.25 -3.70 -18.01
CA GLY A 167 -12.36 -4.61 -18.28
C GLY A 167 -13.56 -3.88 -18.87
N LEU A 168 -13.93 -2.72 -18.30
CA LEU A 168 -15.00 -1.87 -18.83
C LEU A 168 -14.71 -1.42 -20.27
N ALA A 169 -13.50 -0.92 -20.55
CA ALA A 169 -13.10 -0.47 -21.88
C ALA A 169 -13.17 -1.59 -22.94
N LEU A 170 -12.75 -2.80 -22.57
CA LEU A 170 -12.81 -3.99 -23.44
C LEU A 170 -14.25 -4.41 -23.74
N THR A 171 -15.13 -4.36 -22.73
CA THR A 171 -16.55 -4.70 -22.91
C THR A 171 -17.32 -3.64 -23.69
N ALA A 172 -17.06 -2.35 -23.43
CA ALA A 172 -17.71 -1.24 -24.12
C ALA A 172 -17.40 -1.22 -25.63
N SER A 173 -16.20 -1.66 -25.99
CA SER A 173 -15.76 -1.76 -27.39
C SER A 173 -16.22 -3.05 -28.08
N SER A 174 -17.03 -3.89 -27.41
CA SER A 174 -17.47 -5.20 -27.89
C SER A 174 -16.33 -6.18 -28.24
N PHE A 175 -15.13 -5.98 -27.71
CA PHE A 175 -13.99 -6.89 -27.94
C PHE A 175 -14.11 -8.18 -27.14
N MET A 176 -14.76 -8.15 -25.98
CA MET A 176 -14.88 -9.27 -25.05
C MET A 176 -16.22 -9.27 -24.34
N THR A 177 -16.68 -10.47 -23.95
CA THR A 177 -17.80 -10.60 -23.02
C THR A 177 -17.42 -10.09 -21.62
N GLN A 178 -18.40 -9.71 -20.81
CA GLN A 178 -18.15 -9.28 -19.42
C GLN A 178 -17.44 -10.36 -18.59
N SER A 179 -17.76 -11.64 -18.83
CA SER A 179 -17.09 -12.75 -18.15
C SER A 179 -15.62 -12.88 -18.52
N ASP A 180 -15.29 -12.72 -19.80
CA ASP A 180 -13.91 -12.87 -20.28
C ASP A 180 -13.06 -11.68 -19.83
N ALA A 181 -13.61 -10.46 -19.90
CA ALA A 181 -12.95 -9.25 -19.42
C ALA A 181 -12.68 -9.30 -17.90
N ALA A 182 -13.63 -9.82 -17.12
CA ALA A 182 -13.44 -10.03 -15.68
C ALA A 182 -12.35 -11.08 -15.41
N LEU A 183 -12.37 -12.22 -16.13
CA LEU A 183 -11.37 -13.27 -15.97
C LEU A 183 -9.96 -12.76 -16.33
N LEU A 184 -9.84 -12.00 -17.41
CA LEU A 184 -8.58 -11.36 -17.82
C LEU A 184 -8.06 -10.42 -16.73
N SER A 185 -8.92 -9.53 -16.22
CA SER A 185 -8.56 -8.54 -15.20
C SER A 185 -8.02 -9.22 -13.95
N VAL A 186 -8.70 -10.25 -13.44
CA VAL A 186 -8.27 -10.92 -12.20
C VAL A 186 -7.05 -11.84 -12.44
N SER A 187 -6.91 -12.42 -13.64
CA SER A 187 -5.71 -13.18 -14.01
C SER A 187 -4.49 -12.27 -14.07
N LEU A 188 -4.63 -11.07 -14.64
CA LEU A 188 -3.56 -10.07 -14.70
C LEU A 188 -3.17 -9.61 -13.29
N LEU A 189 -4.15 -9.40 -12.41
CA LEU A 189 -3.91 -9.07 -11.01
C LEU A 189 -3.07 -10.16 -10.31
N ALA A 190 -3.43 -11.43 -10.47
CA ALA A 190 -2.68 -12.55 -9.87
C ALA A 190 -1.23 -12.63 -10.40
N VAL A 191 -1.04 -12.45 -11.72
CA VAL A 191 0.30 -12.41 -12.32
C VAL A 191 1.13 -11.26 -11.74
N VAL A 192 0.57 -10.05 -11.68
CA VAL A 192 1.28 -8.88 -11.17
C VAL A 192 1.60 -9.01 -9.69
N MET A 193 0.68 -9.54 -8.87
CA MET A 193 0.94 -9.80 -7.45
C MET A 193 2.01 -10.87 -7.25
N THR A 194 2.06 -11.89 -8.12
CA THR A 194 3.13 -12.89 -8.12
C THR A 194 4.48 -12.25 -8.47
N LEU A 195 4.54 -11.48 -9.56
CA LEU A 195 5.75 -10.77 -9.98
C LEU A 195 6.23 -9.79 -8.90
N TYR A 196 5.30 -9.07 -8.28
CA TYR A 196 5.59 -8.19 -7.15
C TYR A 196 6.21 -8.97 -6.00
N THR A 197 5.63 -10.12 -5.61
CA THR A 197 6.16 -11.00 -4.56
C THR A 197 7.58 -11.50 -4.89
N VAL A 198 7.83 -11.86 -6.14
CA VAL A 198 9.16 -12.30 -6.60
C VAL A 198 10.16 -11.15 -6.55
N ALA A 199 9.81 -9.99 -7.11
CA ALA A 199 10.64 -8.79 -7.07
C ALA A 199 10.92 -8.36 -5.63
N GLU A 200 9.94 -8.53 -4.75
CA GLU A 200 10.07 -8.27 -3.32
C GLU A 200 11.17 -9.11 -2.68
N ASN A 201 11.19 -10.40 -2.98
CA ASN A 201 12.13 -11.31 -2.37
C ASN A 201 13.55 -11.19 -2.92
N ILE A 202 13.68 -10.82 -4.19
CA ILE A 202 14.98 -10.76 -4.87
C ILE A 202 15.62 -9.38 -4.72
N ALA A 203 14.88 -8.31 -5.03
CA ALA A 203 15.45 -6.98 -5.21
C ALA A 203 14.93 -5.95 -4.20
N LEU A 204 13.64 -6.00 -3.86
CA LEU A 204 13.00 -4.90 -3.11
C LEU A 204 12.93 -5.12 -1.60
N ASN A 205 13.39 -6.28 -1.12
CA ASN A 205 13.27 -6.72 0.26
C ASN A 205 13.70 -5.66 1.28
N ARG A 206 14.77 -4.92 0.99
CA ARG A 206 15.26 -3.86 1.87
C ARG A 206 14.20 -2.79 2.17
N TRP A 207 13.46 -2.38 1.14
CA TRP A 207 12.47 -1.31 1.24
C TRP A 207 11.12 -1.82 1.75
N THR A 208 10.67 -2.98 1.26
CA THR A 208 9.27 -3.42 1.38
C THR A 208 9.04 -4.53 2.41
N LEU A 209 10.08 -4.99 3.14
CA LEU A 209 9.95 -6.10 4.09
C LEU A 209 8.73 -5.97 5.02
N TYR A 210 8.47 -4.77 5.53
CA TYR A 210 7.39 -4.48 6.47
C TYR A 210 6.11 -3.93 5.81
N THR A 211 6.01 -4.03 4.49
CA THR A 211 4.85 -3.58 3.71
C THR A 211 3.97 -4.78 3.41
N LEU A 212 2.90 -4.89 4.19
CA LEU A 212 1.95 -6.01 4.12
C LEU A 212 0.64 -5.60 3.42
N SER A 213 0.34 -4.31 3.38
CA SER A 213 -0.93 -3.78 2.91
C SER A 213 -1.34 -4.18 1.47
N PRO A 214 -0.44 -4.31 0.46
CA PRO A 214 -0.84 -4.80 -0.86
C PRO A 214 -1.45 -6.19 -0.83
N TYR A 215 -0.90 -7.08 -0.01
CA TYR A 215 -1.36 -8.46 0.12
C TYR A 215 -2.71 -8.54 0.83
N ILE A 216 -2.92 -7.69 1.85
CA ILE A 216 -4.20 -7.59 2.56
C ILE A 216 -5.29 -7.12 1.60
N LEU A 217 -5.05 -6.04 0.85
CA LEU A 217 -6.03 -5.51 -0.09
C LEU A 217 -6.36 -6.54 -1.19
N HIS A 218 -5.34 -7.17 -1.77
CA HIS A 218 -5.55 -8.21 -2.78
C HIS A 218 -6.41 -9.36 -2.24
N LEU A 219 -6.16 -9.81 -1.00
CA LEU A 219 -6.99 -10.82 -0.34
C LEU A 219 -8.44 -10.34 -0.18
N MET A 220 -8.66 -9.10 0.27
CA MET A 220 -10.00 -8.52 0.42
C MET A 220 -10.76 -8.50 -0.90
N VAL A 221 -10.08 -8.18 -1.99
CA VAL A 221 -10.67 -8.16 -3.34
C VAL A 221 -11.01 -9.56 -3.80
N CYS A 222 -10.13 -10.54 -3.62
CA CYS A 222 -10.44 -11.94 -3.92
C CYS A 222 -11.64 -12.46 -3.10
N VAL A 223 -11.75 -12.08 -1.82
CA VAL A 223 -12.91 -12.40 -0.98
C VAL A 223 -14.17 -11.76 -1.52
N ALA A 224 -14.13 -10.47 -1.88
CA ALA A 224 -15.27 -9.76 -2.45
C ALA A 224 -15.77 -10.41 -3.76
N ILE A 225 -14.85 -10.78 -4.65
CA ILE A 225 -15.18 -11.48 -5.90
C ILE A 225 -15.83 -12.84 -5.60
N LEU A 226 -15.28 -13.60 -4.64
CA LEU A 226 -15.82 -14.93 -4.29
C LEU A 226 -17.25 -14.84 -3.76
N VAL A 227 -17.54 -13.85 -2.92
CA VAL A 227 -18.89 -13.61 -2.37
C VAL A 227 -19.88 -13.27 -3.49
N ASN A 228 -19.45 -12.50 -4.50
CA ASN A 228 -20.30 -12.13 -5.64
C ASN A 228 -20.48 -13.26 -6.65
N ARG A 229 -19.48 -14.14 -6.83
CA ARG A 229 -19.51 -15.24 -7.79
C ARG A 229 -18.66 -16.42 -7.34
N LEU A 230 -19.32 -17.48 -6.88
CA LEU A 230 -18.66 -18.74 -6.56
C LEU A 230 -18.34 -19.50 -7.85
N SER A 231 -17.05 -19.69 -8.13
CA SER A 231 -16.55 -20.47 -9.27
C SER A 231 -15.21 -21.11 -8.91
N VAL A 232 -14.78 -22.11 -9.69
CA VAL A 232 -13.46 -22.75 -9.51
C VAL A 232 -12.33 -21.72 -9.64
N SER A 233 -12.44 -20.81 -10.62
CA SER A 233 -11.46 -19.75 -10.84
C SER A 233 -11.34 -18.81 -9.65
N THR A 234 -12.46 -18.40 -9.04
CA THR A 234 -12.44 -17.50 -7.88
C THR A 234 -11.92 -18.18 -6.62
N ALA A 235 -12.19 -19.47 -6.43
CA ALA A 235 -11.62 -20.26 -5.35
C ALA A 235 -10.09 -20.42 -5.48
N PHE A 236 -9.60 -20.65 -6.71
CA PHE A 236 -8.17 -20.69 -7.00
C PHE A 236 -7.48 -19.35 -6.68
N LEU A 237 -8.09 -18.24 -7.10
CA LEU A 237 -7.57 -16.89 -6.83
C LEU A 237 -7.51 -16.57 -5.34
N LEU A 238 -8.55 -16.93 -4.57
CA LEU A 238 -8.52 -16.75 -3.12
C LEU A 238 -7.42 -17.60 -2.46
N SER A 239 -7.26 -18.85 -2.91
CA SER A 239 -6.19 -19.73 -2.42
C SER A 239 -4.81 -19.16 -2.72
N HIS A 240 -4.63 -18.62 -3.93
CA HIS A 240 -3.42 -17.91 -4.34
C HIS A 240 -3.14 -16.69 -3.45
N ALA A 241 -4.11 -15.79 -3.28
CA ALA A 241 -3.97 -14.59 -2.46
C ALA A 241 -3.65 -14.94 -0.99
N THR A 242 -4.34 -15.95 -0.43
CA THR A 242 -4.09 -16.44 0.92
C THR A 242 -2.67 -17.00 1.05
N GLY A 243 -2.22 -17.78 0.06
CA GLY A 243 -0.85 -18.30 0.00
C GLY A 243 0.20 -17.19 0.00
N LEU A 244 -0.01 -16.12 -0.77
CA LEU A 244 0.89 -14.96 -0.80
C LEU A 244 0.95 -14.22 0.55
N VAL A 245 -0.19 -14.02 1.22
CA VAL A 245 -0.24 -13.41 2.56
C VAL A 245 0.52 -14.28 3.58
N LEU A 246 0.26 -15.59 3.60
CA LEU A 246 0.95 -16.52 4.51
C LEU A 246 2.45 -16.54 4.25
N LEU A 247 2.85 -16.63 2.98
CA LEU A 247 4.26 -16.55 2.58
C LEU A 247 4.90 -15.26 3.11
N LYS A 248 4.24 -14.11 2.93
CA LYS A 248 4.72 -12.81 3.41
C LYS A 248 4.91 -12.80 4.93
N VAL A 249 3.92 -13.27 5.70
CA VAL A 249 4.01 -13.33 7.17
C VAL A 249 5.13 -14.25 7.62
N VAL A 250 5.26 -15.44 7.03
CA VAL A 250 6.34 -16.39 7.34
C VAL A 250 7.71 -15.79 7.04
N MET A 251 7.87 -15.08 5.91
CA MET A 251 9.14 -14.43 5.56
C MET A 251 9.51 -13.30 6.52
N ILE A 252 8.54 -12.49 6.96
CA ILE A 252 8.77 -11.46 7.97
C ILE A 252 9.21 -12.11 9.28
N ALA A 253 8.48 -13.14 9.74
CA ALA A 253 8.80 -13.87 10.97
C ALA A 253 10.20 -14.50 10.90
N TYR A 254 10.51 -15.22 9.82
CA TYR A 254 11.81 -15.84 9.61
C TYR A 254 12.96 -14.82 9.68
N LYS A 255 12.83 -13.69 8.99
CA LYS A 255 13.86 -12.63 9.00
C LYS A 255 13.99 -11.97 10.37
N TYR A 256 12.88 -11.78 11.07
CA TYR A 256 12.89 -11.27 12.44
C TYR A 256 13.65 -12.21 13.39
N PHE A 257 13.32 -13.50 13.40
CA PHE A 257 13.99 -14.49 14.25
C PHE A 257 15.47 -14.66 13.89
N LYS A 258 15.80 -14.67 12.59
CA LYS A 258 17.20 -14.72 12.14
C LYS A 258 18.00 -13.51 12.63
N ALA A 259 17.41 -12.31 12.57
CA ALA A 259 18.06 -11.09 13.07
C ALA A 259 18.28 -11.15 14.60
N GLN A 260 17.32 -11.66 15.36
CA GLN A 260 17.48 -11.83 16.82
C GLN A 260 18.57 -12.85 17.17
N GLY A 261 18.66 -13.97 16.45
CA GLY A 261 19.70 -14.98 16.67
C GLY A 261 21.11 -14.41 16.52
N VAL A 262 21.35 -13.60 15.48
CA VAL A 262 22.63 -12.92 15.23
C VAL A 262 22.96 -11.93 16.36
N LEU A 263 21.98 -11.16 16.83
CA LEU A 263 22.17 -10.20 17.93
C LEU A 263 22.49 -10.90 19.26
N SER A 264 21.85 -12.04 19.53
CA SER A 264 22.13 -12.86 20.72
C SER A 264 23.57 -13.39 20.71
N GLN A 265 24.02 -13.93 19.57
CA GLN A 265 25.41 -14.37 19.41
C GLN A 265 26.42 -13.22 19.59
N SER A 266 26.14 -12.04 19.02
CA SER A 266 27.03 -10.88 19.18
C SER A 266 27.16 -10.39 20.62
N LYS A 267 26.07 -10.46 21.42
CA LYS A 267 26.12 -10.14 22.85
C LYS A 267 26.96 -11.14 23.64
N ASN A 268 26.80 -12.44 23.35
CA ASN A 268 27.56 -13.49 24.01
C ASN A 268 29.07 -13.37 23.69
N VAL A 269 29.44 -13.09 22.44
CA VAL A 269 30.85 -12.86 22.07
C VAL A 269 31.43 -11.63 22.81
N LYS A 270 30.66 -10.56 22.97
CA LYS A 270 31.11 -9.40 23.78
C LYS A 270 31.25 -9.74 25.26
N SER A 271 30.31 -10.48 25.86
CA SER A 271 30.43 -10.89 27.27
C SER A 271 31.62 -11.83 27.48
N ASP A 272 31.89 -12.72 26.53
CA ASP A 272 33.06 -13.61 26.58
C ASP A 272 34.35 -12.78 26.52
N LEU A 273 34.45 -11.82 25.60
CA LEU A 273 35.60 -10.93 25.51
C LEU A 273 35.81 -10.06 26.77
N GLU A 274 34.73 -9.62 27.43
CA GLU A 274 34.80 -8.89 28.71
C GLU A 274 35.17 -9.82 29.89
N THR A 275 34.84 -11.11 29.81
CA THR A 275 35.21 -12.12 30.82
C THR A 275 36.67 -12.58 30.67
N TYR A 276 37.21 -12.58 29.45
CA TYR A 276 38.62 -12.88 29.17
C TYR A 276 39.52 -11.63 29.17
N ALA A 277 38.96 -10.42 29.24
CA ALA A 277 39.71 -9.21 29.55
C ALA A 277 40.10 -9.27 31.04
N PHE A 278 41.35 -9.65 31.30
CA PHE A 278 41.97 -9.68 32.62
C PHE A 278 41.60 -8.44 33.47
N PRO A 279 41.38 -8.59 34.78
CA PRO A 279 41.29 -7.45 35.67
C PRO A 279 42.62 -6.69 35.57
N GLN A 280 42.56 -5.41 35.17
CA GLN A 280 43.66 -4.47 35.42
C GLN A 280 43.78 -4.28 36.94
N GLN A 281 44.32 -5.29 37.62
CA GLN A 281 45.01 -5.10 38.89
C GLN A 281 46.49 -4.83 38.56
N PHE A 282 47.04 -3.87 39.30
CA PHE A 282 48.38 -3.29 39.22
C PHE A 282 48.57 -2.15 38.21
N ALA A 283 48.33 -0.90 38.63
CA ALA A 283 49.37 -0.11 39.29
C ALA A 283 48.94 1.36 39.43
N HIS A 284 48.75 1.82 40.67
CA HIS A 284 49.51 2.97 41.17
C HIS A 284 49.37 3.06 42.70
N GLY A 285 50.39 2.52 43.37
CA GLY A 285 50.84 3.00 44.67
C GLY A 285 52.09 3.87 44.50
N ARG A 286 52.19 4.86 45.40
CA ARG A 286 53.23 5.88 45.71
C ARG A 286 52.71 7.30 45.45
N LEU A 287 52.41 8.06 46.51
CA LEU A 287 53.35 8.87 47.32
C LEU A 287 54.12 9.85 46.45
#